data_AF-V5RVF5-F1
#
_entry.id   AF-V5RVF5-F1
#
_cell.length_a   1.000
_cell.length_b   1.000
_cell.length_c   1.000
_cell.angle_alpha   90.00
_cell.angle_beta   90.00
_cell.angle_gamma   90.00
#
_symmetry.space_group_name_H-M   'P 1'
#
loop_
_entity.id
_entity.type
_entity.pdbx_description
1 polymer ?
#
loop_
_entity_poly.entity_id
_entity_poly.type
_entity_poly.pdbx_seq_one_letter_code
_entity_poly.pdbx_strand_id
1 'polypeptide(L)' 'MSKMTKEEQDQLGVEWYERTHKNWRAWGSWFSWGSPVGLGLFFIETAAAIWVIAQTF' A
#
# COMPACT_ATOMS: atom_id res chain seq x y z
N MET A 1 -12.91 34.99 11.43
CA MET A 1 -12.14 33.95 10.70
C MET A 1 -11.24 34.66 9.70
N SER A 2 -9.93 34.67 9.95
CA SER A 2 -8.96 35.14 8.96
C SER A 2 -8.98 34.17 7.78
N LYS A 3 -9.07 34.66 6.55
CA LYS A 3 -9.03 33.82 5.35
C LYS A 3 -7.57 33.40 5.15
N MET A 4 -7.33 32.09 5.14
CA MET A 4 -6.01 31.52 4.87
C MET A 4 -5.59 31.86 3.44
N THR A 5 -4.30 32.16 3.26
CA THR A 5 -3.75 32.52 1.95
C THR A 5 -3.61 31.27 1.06
N LYS A 6 -3.57 31.46 -0.27
CA LYS A 6 -3.38 30.35 -1.22
C LYS A 6 -2.05 29.61 -0.99
N GLU A 7 -1.01 30.34 -0.60
CA GLU A 7 0.33 29.82 -0.34
C GLU A 7 0.34 28.88 0.88
N GLU A 8 -0.37 29.27 1.95
CA GLU A 8 -0.56 28.42 3.13
C GLU A 8 -1.37 27.16 2.79
N GLN A 9 -2.38 27.25 1.91
CA GLN A 9 -3.13 26.07 1.45
C GLN A 9 -2.25 25.09 0.67
N ASP A 10 -1.41 25.59 -0.23
CA ASP A 10 -0.51 24.75 -1.03
C ASP A 10 0.56 24.09 -0.15
N GLN A 11 1.15 24.82 0.81
CA GLN A 11 2.11 24.24 1.75
C GLN A 11 1.50 23.11 2.60
N LEU A 12 0.28 23.33 3.12
CA LEU A 12 -0.45 22.29 3.85
C LEU A 12 -0.78 21.08 2.96
N GLY A 13 -1.09 21.31 1.69
CA GLY A 13 -1.31 20.24 0.71
C GLY A 13 -0.06 19.40 0.46
N VAL A 14 1.10 20.03 0.31
CA VAL A 14 2.39 19.36 0.14
C VAL A 14 2.76 18.57 1.39
N GLU A 15 2.63 19.15 2.58
CA GLU A 15 2.94 18.48 3.85
C GLU A 15 2.02 17.27 4.08
N TRP A 16 0.73 17.43 3.79
CA TRP A 16 -0.23 16.34 3.89
C TRP A 16 0.11 15.20 2.93
N TYR A 17 0.44 15.53 1.67
CA TYR A 17 0.84 14.54 0.66
C TYR A 17 2.10 13.79 1.09
N GLU A 18 3.11 14.50 1.59
CA GLU A 18 4.35 13.88 2.08
C GLU A 18 4.09 12.92 3.25
N ARG A 19 3.31 13.34 4.26
CA ARG A 19 3.04 12.51 5.44
C ARG A 19 2.21 11.27 5.11
N THR A 20 1.25 11.39 4.19
CA THR A 20 0.35 10.29 3.84
C THR A 20 0.95 9.32 2.84
N HIS A 21 1.73 9.79 1.86
CA HIS A 21 2.21 8.96 0.76
C HIS A 21 3.64 8.42 0.95
N LYS A 22 4.39 8.90 1.95
CA LYS A 22 5.76 8.42 2.25
C LYS A 22 5.84 6.90 2.45
N ASN A 23 4.88 6.32 3.18
CA ASN A 23 4.86 4.88 3.44
C ASN A 23 4.13 4.07 2.35
N TRP A 24 3.32 4.74 1.52
CA TRP A 24 2.58 4.09 0.43
C TRP A 24 3.51 3.49 -0.63
N ARG A 25 4.61 4.17 -0.95
CA ARG A 25 5.64 3.64 -1.86
C ARG A 25 6.35 2.41 -1.27
N ALA A 26 6.52 2.35 0.05
CA ALA A 26 7.11 1.19 0.71
C ALA A 26 6.19 -0.03 0.67
N TRP A 27 4.86 0.16 0.76
CA TRP A 27 3.87 -0.92 0.57
C TRP A 27 3.91 -1.50 -0.85
N GLY A 28 4.09 -0.67 -1.88
CA GLY A 28 4.22 -1.14 -3.25
C GLY A 28 5.40 -2.10 -3.47
N SER A 29 6.49 -1.96 -2.70
CA SER A 29 7.63 -2.88 -2.76
C SER A 29 7.25 -4.30 -2.34
N TRP A 30 6.30 -4.46 -1.41
CA TRP A 30 5.90 -5.78 -0.91
C TRP A 30 5.21 -6.59 -1.99
N PHE A 31 4.53 -5.96 -2.94
CA PHE A 31 3.83 -6.61 -4.05
C PHE A 31 4.66 -6.73 -5.34
N SER A 32 5.97 -6.45 -5.28
CA SER A 32 6.86 -6.67 -6.42
C SER A 32 7.29 -8.14 -6.52
N TRP A 33 7.48 -8.65 -7.74
CA TRP A 33 7.92 -10.03 -8.00
C TRP A 33 9.35 -10.35 -7.52
N GLY A 34 10.13 -9.35 -7.12
CA GLY A 34 11.45 -9.53 -6.49
C GLY A 34 11.43 -9.44 -4.97
N SER A 35 10.28 -9.19 -4.35
CA SER A 35 10.15 -9.07 -2.89
C SER A 35 10.02 -10.44 -2.23
N PRO A 36 10.90 -10.82 -1.30
CA PRO A 36 10.77 -12.06 -0.55
C PRO A 36 9.43 -12.14 0.20
N VAL A 37 8.94 -11.01 0.71
CA VAL A 37 7.67 -10.96 1.46
C VAL A 37 6.48 -11.12 0.53
N GLY A 38 6.49 -10.47 -0.63
CA GLY A 38 5.43 -10.60 -1.64
C GLY A 38 5.29 -12.01 -2.17
N LEU A 39 6.42 -12.63 -2.50
CA LEU A 39 6.46 -14.01 -2.95
C LEU A 39 5.99 -14.98 -1.87
N GLY A 40 6.40 -14.77 -0.61
CA GLY A 40 5.93 -15.56 0.52
C GLY A 40 4.41 -15.53 0.67
N LEU A 41 3.82 -14.33 0.68
CA LEU A 41 2.37 -14.15 0.71
C LEU A 41 1.70 -14.83 -0.49
N PHE A 42 2.22 -14.63 -1.70
CA PHE A 42 1.67 -15.23 -2.91
C PHE A 42 1.59 -16.76 -2.85
N PHE A 43 2.68 -17.44 -2.43
CA PHE A 43 2.68 -18.90 -2.34
C PHE A 43 1.76 -19.41 -1.23
N ILE A 44 1.70 -18.73 -0.09
CA ILE A 44 0.81 -19.11 1.02
C ILE A 44 -0.66 -19.00 0.58
N GLU A 45 -1.06 -17.87 -0.01
CA GLU A 45 -2.41 -17.65 -0.50
C GLU A 45 -2.78 -18.65 -1.61
N THR A 46 -1.86 -18.92 -2.53
CA THR A 46 -2.07 -19.92 -3.59
C THR A 46 -2.26 -21.32 -3.02
N ALA A 47 -1.45 -21.73 -2.05
CA ALA A 47 -1.56 -23.03 -1.40
C ALA A 47 -2.89 -23.16 -0.62
N ALA A 48 -3.29 -22.10 0.09
CA ALA A 48 -4.57 -22.05 0.79
C ALA A 48 -5.75 -22.19 -0.17
N ALA A 49 -5.72 -21.47 -1.30
CA ALA A 49 -6.76 -21.57 -2.34
C ALA A 49 -6.87 -22.99 -2.91
N ILE A 50 -5.74 -23.61 -3.26
CA ILE A 50 -5.71 -24.99 -3.76
C ILE A 50 -6.29 -25.96 -2.71
N TRP A 51 -5.91 -25.80 -1.44
CA TRP A 51 -6.43 -26.63 -0.37
C TRP A 51 -7.96 -26.51 -0.27
N VAL A 52 -8.50 -25.29 -0.23
CA VAL A 52 -9.95 -25.09 -0.18
C VAL A 52 -10.64 -25.76 -1.37
N ILE A 53 -10.12 -25.59 -2.58
CA ILE A 53 -10.68 -26.23 -3.79
C ILE A 53 -10.66 -27.76 -3.65
N ALA A 54 -9.55 -28.35 -3.19
CA ALA A 54 -9.40 -29.79 -3.00
C ALA A 54 -10.27 -30.38 -1.87
N GLN A 55 -10.80 -29.56 -0.95
CA GLN A 55 -11.78 -30.00 0.05
C GLN A 55 -13.22 -29.83 -0.43
N THR A 56 -13.44 -28.95 -1.40
CA THR A 56 -14.77 -28.59 -1.88
C THR A 56 -15.25 -29.48 -3.02
N PHE A 57 -14.32 -30.04 -3.80
CA PHE A 57 -14.57 -30.96 -4.92
C PHE A 57 -13.93 -32.32 -4.64
#